data_AF-A0A838UKG1-F1
#
_entry.id   AF-A0A838UKG1-F1
#
_cell.length_a   1.000
_cell.length_b   1.000
_cell.length_c   1.000
_cell.angle_alpha   90.00
_cell.angle_beta   90.00
_cell.angle_gamma   90.00
#
_symmetry.space_group_name_H-M   'P 1'
#
loop_
_entity.id
_entity.type
_entity.pdbx_description
1 polymer ?
#
loop_
_entity_poly.entity_id
_entity_poly.type
_entity_poly.pdbx_seq_one_letter_code
_entity_poly.pdbx_strand_id
1 'polypeptide(L)'
;MNRPPAKAVQIVARGPRAEAWAASEAIDADPRLRAATYSIIEEDEAAGAWRIDAFPTSEAQAERLRALLAGVPALSVVTQALADADWLAMALSGLPPVRAGRFFVFGAHDLGRAPQNAVKLRIEAGAAFGTGHHATTVGCLIAYDALLRRERFHRVLDVGTGTGILAIAADRTGSGVAVGTDIDGVSVRVARENAKVNRARARFAVAAGLAHPAVRGAAPYD
;
A
#
# COMPACT_ATOMS: atom_id res chain seq x y z
N MET A 1 27.70 2.34 -6.10
CA MET A 1 26.88 2.48 -7.33
C MET A 1 25.57 1.77 -7.10
N ASN A 2 24.48 2.52 -6.89
CA ASN A 2 23.16 1.95 -6.67
C ASN A 2 22.55 1.65 -8.03
N ARG A 3 22.51 0.37 -8.42
CA ARG A 3 21.76 -0.08 -9.60
C ARG A 3 20.27 0.15 -9.28
N PRO A 4 19.50 0.82 -10.16
CA PRO A 4 18.06 0.97 -9.92
C PRO A 4 17.41 -0.41 -9.72
N PRO A 5 16.39 -0.53 -8.86
CA PRO A 5 15.68 -1.80 -8.71
C PRO A 5 15.17 -2.24 -10.09
N ALA A 6 15.42 -3.51 -10.44
CA ALA A 6 14.89 -4.08 -11.68
C ALA A 6 13.37 -3.91 -11.69
N LYS A 7 12.81 -3.38 -12.78
CA LYS A 7 11.36 -3.21 -12.92
C LYS A 7 10.69 -4.58 -12.77
N ALA A 8 9.59 -4.63 -12.03
CA ALA A 8 8.79 -5.86 -11.95
C ALA A 8 8.35 -6.26 -13.37
N VAL A 9 8.45 -7.55 -13.67
CA VAL A 9 8.07 -8.10 -14.98
C VAL A 9 7.13 -9.27 -14.79
N GLN A 10 6.26 -9.46 -15.76
CA GLN A 10 5.48 -10.68 -15.95
C GLN A 10 6.02 -11.40 -17.18
N ILE A 11 6.24 -12.70 -17.06
CA ILE A 11 6.60 -13.57 -18.18
C ILE A 11 5.39 -14.43 -18.48
N VAL A 12 4.88 -14.33 -19.70
CA VAL A 12 3.70 -15.07 -20.17
C VAL A 12 4.15 -16.07 -21.23
N ALA A 13 3.88 -17.35 -21.02
CA ALA A 13 4.11 -18.39 -22.03
C ALA A 13 2.79 -19.03 -22.44
N ARG A 14 2.57 -19.21 -23.75
CA ARG A 14 1.36 -19.83 -24.31
C ARG A 14 1.73 -20.99 -25.22
N GLY A 15 1.01 -22.09 -25.11
CA GLY A 15 1.17 -23.22 -26.03
C GLY A 15 0.25 -24.38 -25.65
N PRO A 16 0.51 -25.58 -26.20
CA PRO A 16 -0.33 -26.73 -25.92
C PRO A 16 -0.15 -27.22 -24.48
N ARG A 17 -1.14 -27.96 -23.99
CA ARG A 17 -1.20 -28.46 -22.60
C ARG A 17 0.05 -29.21 -22.17
N ALA A 18 0.54 -30.14 -23.00
CA ALA A 18 1.65 -31.02 -22.61
C ALA A 18 2.94 -30.22 -22.35
N GLU A 19 3.24 -29.26 -23.22
CA GLU A 19 4.42 -28.43 -23.14
C GLU A 19 4.31 -27.37 -22.05
N ALA A 20 3.12 -26.78 -21.86
CA ALA A 20 2.86 -25.88 -20.73
C ALA A 20 3.00 -26.63 -19.39
N TRP A 21 2.46 -27.84 -19.28
CA TRP A 21 2.55 -28.66 -18.08
C TRP A 21 3.99 -29.09 -17.78
N ALA A 22 4.72 -29.59 -18.79
CA ALA A 22 6.12 -29.97 -18.64
C ALA A 22 7.00 -28.77 -18.25
N ALA A 23 6.72 -27.58 -18.79
CA ALA A 23 7.41 -26.37 -18.41
C ALA A 23 7.12 -25.94 -16.96
N SER A 24 5.88 -26.10 -16.49
CA SER A 24 5.48 -25.90 -15.09
C SER A 24 6.28 -26.81 -14.15
N GLU A 25 6.36 -28.10 -14.47
CA GLU A 25 7.14 -29.06 -13.67
C GLU A 25 8.64 -28.72 -13.67
N ALA A 26 9.17 -28.24 -14.80
CA ALA A 26 10.55 -27.77 -14.89
C ALA A 26 10.80 -26.51 -14.05
N ILE A 27 9.82 -25.61 -13.93
CA ILE A 27 9.89 -24.46 -13.02
C ILE A 27 9.95 -24.94 -11.57
N ASP A 28 9.07 -25.86 -11.17
CA ASP A 28 9.04 -26.41 -9.80
C ASP A 28 10.33 -27.16 -9.44
N ALA A 29 10.90 -27.87 -10.41
CA ALA A 29 12.13 -28.63 -10.23
C ALA A 29 13.38 -27.73 -10.07
N ASP A 30 13.31 -26.45 -10.43
CA ASP A 30 14.43 -25.51 -10.35
C ASP A 30 14.52 -24.83 -8.98
N PRO A 31 15.53 -25.14 -8.14
CA PRO A 31 15.66 -24.55 -6.81
C PRO A 31 15.83 -23.03 -6.83
N ARG A 32 16.30 -22.45 -7.95
CA ARG A 32 16.53 -21.01 -8.11
C ARG A 32 15.24 -20.26 -8.44
N LEU A 33 14.21 -20.96 -8.89
CA LEU A 33 12.90 -20.40 -9.22
C LEU A 33 11.86 -20.54 -8.09
N ARG A 34 12.19 -21.21 -6.99
CA ARG A 34 11.27 -21.45 -5.86
C ARG A 34 10.61 -20.21 -5.26
N ALA A 35 11.26 -19.04 -5.33
CA ALA A 35 10.70 -17.79 -4.83
C ALA A 35 9.90 -17.01 -5.88
N ALA A 36 9.89 -17.47 -7.15
CA ALA A 36 9.01 -16.93 -8.17
C ALA A 36 7.62 -17.57 -8.05
N THR A 37 6.59 -16.75 -8.12
CA THR A 37 5.20 -17.24 -8.18
C THR A 37 4.82 -17.44 -9.63
N TYR A 38 4.11 -18.51 -9.95
CA TYR A 38 3.51 -18.67 -11.26
C TYR A 38 2.14 -19.37 -11.17
N SER A 39 1.35 -19.25 -12.23
CA SER A 39 0.11 -19.99 -12.43
C SER A 39 0.08 -20.60 -13.81
N ILE A 40 -0.56 -21.76 -13.94
CA ILE A 40 -0.88 -22.40 -15.21
C ILE A 40 -2.39 -22.49 -15.37
N ILE A 41 -2.91 -22.04 -16.51
CA ILE A 41 -4.35 -21.87 -16.75
C ILE A 41 -4.67 -22.33 -18.18
N GLU A 42 -5.83 -22.96 -18.36
CA GLU A 42 -6.41 -23.21 -19.67
C GLU A 42 -7.07 -21.91 -20.18
N GLU A 43 -6.55 -21.34 -21.27
CA GLU A 43 -7.04 -20.06 -21.83
C GLU A 43 -8.15 -20.31 -22.86
N ASP A 44 -8.10 -21.44 -23.58
CA ASP A 44 -9.11 -21.88 -24.54
C ASP A 44 -9.17 -23.41 -24.61
N GLU A 45 -10.27 -23.99 -24.10
CA GLU A 45 -10.53 -25.45 -24.08
C GLU A 45 -10.70 -26.03 -25.49
N ALA A 46 -11.33 -25.30 -26.40
CA ALA A 46 -11.59 -25.78 -27.77
C ALA A 46 -10.31 -25.82 -28.60
N ALA A 47 -9.39 -24.87 -28.36
CA ALA A 47 -8.08 -24.83 -29.00
C ALA A 47 -7.00 -25.64 -28.25
N GLY A 48 -7.31 -26.17 -27.06
CA GLY A 48 -6.32 -26.82 -26.19
C GLY A 48 -5.18 -25.89 -25.80
N ALA A 49 -5.45 -24.59 -25.69
CA ALA A 49 -4.44 -23.55 -25.46
C ALA A 49 -4.28 -23.27 -23.96
N TRP A 50 -3.03 -23.40 -23.50
CA TRP A 50 -2.65 -23.24 -22.11
C TRP A 50 -1.68 -22.07 -21.96
N ARG A 51 -1.77 -21.41 -20.81
CA ARG A 51 -1.01 -20.21 -20.47
C ARG A 51 -0.33 -20.37 -19.12
N ILE A 52 0.94 -20.01 -19.06
CA ILE A 52 1.70 -19.80 -17.83
C ILE A 52 1.89 -18.31 -17.63
N ASP A 53 1.56 -17.82 -16.43
CA ASP A 53 1.88 -16.48 -15.95
C ASP A 53 2.90 -16.58 -14.82
N ALA A 54 4.12 -16.09 -15.02
CA ALA A 54 5.20 -16.15 -14.04
C ALA A 54 5.66 -14.75 -13.60
N PHE A 55 5.88 -14.61 -12.29
CA PHE A 55 6.21 -13.36 -11.59
C PHE A 55 7.56 -13.52 -10.86
N PRO A 56 8.70 -13.31 -11.55
CA PRO A 56 10.02 -13.34 -10.92
C PRO A 56 10.20 -12.23 -9.90
N THR A 57 10.93 -12.52 -8.83
CA THR A 57 11.25 -11.55 -7.76
C THR A 57 12.62 -10.88 -7.95
N SER A 58 13.38 -11.29 -8.96
CA SER A 58 14.71 -10.75 -9.30
C SER A 58 15.02 -10.89 -10.78
N GLU A 59 15.95 -10.08 -11.30
CA GLU A 59 16.38 -10.17 -12.70
C GLU A 59 16.96 -11.55 -13.04
N ALA A 60 17.74 -12.15 -12.12
CA ALA A 60 18.30 -13.48 -12.32
C ALA A 60 17.22 -14.56 -12.46
N GLN A 61 16.12 -14.45 -11.70
CA GLN A 61 14.96 -15.32 -11.89
C GLN A 61 14.24 -15.04 -13.20
N ALA A 62 14.10 -13.77 -13.58
CA ALA A 62 13.46 -13.38 -14.84
C ALA A 62 14.22 -13.95 -16.04
N GLU A 63 15.54 -13.79 -16.09
CA GLU A 63 16.40 -14.37 -17.13
C GLU A 63 16.27 -15.89 -17.17
N ARG A 64 16.25 -16.55 -16.01
CA ARG A 64 16.14 -18.01 -15.93
C ARG A 64 14.78 -18.52 -16.39
N LEU A 65 13.69 -17.88 -16.00
CA LEU A 65 12.33 -18.21 -16.46
C LEU A 65 12.19 -18.00 -17.97
N ARG A 66 12.71 -16.88 -18.50
CA ARG A 66 12.72 -16.63 -19.95
C ARG A 66 13.45 -17.74 -20.70
N ALA A 67 14.65 -18.11 -20.23
CA ALA A 67 15.45 -19.15 -20.87
C ALA A 67 14.78 -20.53 -20.82
N LEU A 68 14.20 -20.89 -19.67
CA LEU A 68 13.50 -22.16 -19.49
C LEU A 68 12.29 -22.26 -20.42
N LEU A 69 11.42 -21.23 -20.42
CA LEU A 69 10.19 -21.22 -21.20
C LEU A 69 10.48 -21.12 -22.71
N ALA A 70 11.43 -20.28 -23.12
CA ALA A 70 11.82 -20.15 -24.53
C ALA A 70 12.60 -21.37 -25.05
N GLY A 71 13.12 -22.21 -24.15
CA GLY A 71 13.73 -23.50 -24.48
C GLY A 71 12.71 -24.56 -24.92
N VAL A 72 11.40 -24.30 -24.77
CA VAL A 72 10.33 -25.17 -25.21
C VAL A 72 9.76 -24.63 -26.53
N PRO A 73 10.06 -25.24 -27.69
CA PRO A 73 9.74 -24.63 -29.00
C PRO A 73 8.26 -24.37 -29.27
N ALA A 74 7.36 -25.13 -28.62
CA ALA A 74 5.92 -24.99 -28.78
C ALA A 74 5.31 -23.85 -27.93
N LEU A 75 6.11 -23.20 -27.06
CA LEU A 75 5.66 -22.09 -26.24
C LEU A 75 6.01 -20.75 -26.89
N SER A 76 5.01 -19.91 -27.07
CA SER A 76 5.19 -18.49 -27.37
C SER A 76 5.38 -17.73 -26.07
N VAL A 77 6.56 -17.13 -25.88
CA VAL A 77 6.96 -16.47 -24.63
C VAL A 77 7.07 -14.96 -24.84
N VAL A 78 6.36 -14.19 -24.01
CA VAL A 78 6.38 -12.73 -24.01
C VAL A 78 6.73 -12.24 -22.61
N THR A 79 7.67 -11.30 -22.53
CA THR A 79 7.94 -10.56 -21.29
C THR A 79 7.27 -9.21 -21.37
N GLN A 80 6.52 -8.86 -20.34
CA GLN A 80 5.90 -7.55 -20.21
C GLN A 80 6.41 -6.88 -18.94
N ALA A 81 6.75 -5.60 -19.05
CA ALA A 81 6.99 -4.80 -17.86
C ALA A 81 5.64 -4.65 -17.13
N LEU A 82 5.58 -5.08 -15.89
CA LEU A 82 4.46 -4.72 -15.05
C LEU A 82 4.60 -3.22 -14.83
N ALA A 83 3.57 -2.46 -15.22
CA ALA A 83 3.51 -1.09 -14.79
C ALA A 83 3.54 -1.08 -13.26
N ASP A 84 4.26 -0.13 -12.66
CA ASP A 84 4.01 0.32 -11.28
C ASP A 84 2.65 1.04 -11.23
N ALA A 85 1.63 0.45 -11.85
CA ALA A 85 0.27 0.92 -11.80
C ALA A 85 -0.20 0.60 -10.38
N ASP A 86 -0.25 1.64 -9.57
CA ASP A 86 -0.90 1.63 -8.27
C ASP A 86 -2.41 1.54 -8.50
N TRP A 87 -2.86 0.40 -9.04
CA TRP A 87 -4.27 0.07 -9.26
C TRP A 87 -5.07 0.22 -7.98
N LEU A 88 -4.41 0.00 -6.83
CA LEU A 88 -4.92 0.28 -5.51
C LEU A 88 -5.14 1.79 -5.30
N ALA A 89 -4.14 2.65 -5.51
CA ALA A 89 -4.33 4.10 -5.41
C ALA A 89 -5.37 4.65 -6.39
N MET A 90 -5.44 4.13 -7.61
CA MET A 90 -6.47 4.53 -8.57
C MET A 90 -7.87 4.12 -8.10
N ALA A 91 -8.04 2.89 -7.61
CA ALA A 91 -9.30 2.43 -7.03
C ALA A 91 -9.69 3.25 -5.77
N LEU A 92 -8.70 3.62 -4.96
CA LEU A 92 -8.90 4.40 -3.74
C LEU A 92 -9.18 5.89 -4.01
N SER A 93 -8.65 6.46 -5.10
CA SER A 93 -8.91 7.84 -5.52
C SER A 93 -10.33 8.09 -6.03
N GLY A 94 -11.17 7.05 -6.13
CA GLY A 94 -12.59 7.18 -6.50
C GLY A 94 -13.54 7.14 -5.30
N LEU A 95 -13.03 6.95 -4.07
CA LEU A 95 -13.90 6.75 -2.91
C LEU A 95 -14.53 8.07 -2.44
N PRO A 96 -15.81 8.06 -2.06
CA PRO A 96 -16.52 9.28 -1.64
C PRO A 96 -16.03 9.78 -0.28
N PRO A 97 -16.18 11.06 0.05
CA PRO A 97 -15.79 11.59 1.35
C PRO A 97 -16.49 10.89 2.52
N VAL A 98 -15.81 10.78 3.65
CA VAL A 98 -16.33 10.16 4.87
C VAL A 98 -16.49 11.19 5.98
N ARG A 99 -17.63 11.14 6.66
CA ARG A 99 -17.87 11.94 7.88
C ARG A 99 -17.78 11.07 9.12
N ALA A 100 -16.91 11.44 10.05
CA ALA A 100 -16.68 10.75 11.31
C ALA A 100 -16.75 11.76 12.47
N GLY A 101 -17.91 11.90 13.11
CA GLY A 101 -18.13 12.93 14.13
C GLY A 101 -17.90 14.34 13.57
N ARG A 102 -16.97 15.10 14.17
CA ARG A 102 -16.55 16.43 13.69
C ARG A 102 -15.60 16.40 12.49
N PHE A 103 -15.05 15.24 12.14
CA PHE A 103 -14.04 15.11 11.09
C PHE A 103 -14.70 14.84 9.73
N PHE A 104 -14.16 15.46 8.69
CA PHE A 104 -14.56 15.24 7.30
C PHE A 104 -13.31 14.85 6.49
N VAL A 105 -13.27 13.59 6.07
CA VAL A 105 -12.14 12.97 5.37
C VAL A 105 -12.43 12.93 3.87
N PHE A 106 -11.50 13.41 3.05
CA PHE A 106 -11.69 13.51 1.60
C PHE A 106 -10.35 13.43 0.84
N GLY A 107 -10.40 12.99 -0.42
CA GLY A 107 -9.23 12.92 -1.31
C GLY A 107 -9.08 14.15 -2.21
N ALA A 108 -8.03 14.17 -3.06
CA ALA A 108 -7.76 15.25 -4.02
C ALA A 108 -8.93 15.54 -4.97
N HIS A 109 -9.68 14.52 -5.36
CA HIS A 109 -10.78 14.61 -6.32
C HIS A 109 -12.05 15.25 -5.75
N ASP A 110 -12.16 15.32 -4.42
CA ASP A 110 -13.36 15.79 -3.71
C ASP A 110 -13.25 17.25 -3.19
N LEU A 111 -12.41 18.06 -3.84
CA LEU A 111 -12.17 19.47 -3.51
C LEU A 111 -13.41 20.35 -3.79
N GLY A 112 -14.46 20.23 -2.98
CA GLY A 112 -15.65 21.06 -3.16
C GLY A 112 -16.85 20.86 -2.23
N ARG A 113 -16.84 19.87 -1.33
CA ARG A 113 -18.05 19.51 -0.55
C ARG A 113 -17.90 19.45 0.97
N ALA A 114 -16.75 19.83 1.51
CA ALA A 114 -16.52 19.75 2.95
C ALA A 114 -17.35 20.77 3.75
N PRO A 115 -18.18 20.35 4.72
CA PRO A 115 -18.96 21.25 5.58
C PRO A 115 -18.08 22.31 6.25
N GLN A 116 -18.62 23.52 6.44
CA GLN A 116 -17.87 24.62 7.07
C GLN A 116 -17.52 24.33 8.54
N ASN A 117 -18.38 23.61 9.25
CA ASN A 117 -18.23 23.29 10.67
C ASN A 117 -17.47 21.98 10.94
N ALA A 118 -16.78 21.42 9.94
CA ALA A 118 -16.03 20.18 10.08
C ALA A 118 -14.51 20.42 10.12
N VAL A 119 -13.80 19.56 10.86
CA VAL A 119 -12.35 19.45 10.76
C VAL A 119 -12.02 18.68 9.49
N LYS A 120 -11.53 19.42 8.49
CA LYS A 120 -11.20 18.90 7.17
C LYS A 120 -9.87 18.15 7.21
N LEU A 121 -9.90 16.87 6.83
CA LEU A 121 -8.73 15.99 6.74
C LEU A 121 -8.59 15.52 5.29
N ARG A 122 -7.66 16.12 4.55
CA ARG A 122 -7.37 15.70 3.18
C ARG A 122 -6.37 14.54 3.20
N ILE A 123 -6.82 13.35 2.84
CA ILE A 123 -5.99 12.13 2.92
C ILE A 123 -5.92 11.52 1.53
N GLU A 124 -4.71 11.42 0.99
CA GLU A 124 -4.48 10.70 -0.26
C GLU A 124 -4.23 9.23 0.07
N ALA A 125 -5.09 8.39 -0.48
CA ALA A 125 -5.07 6.96 -0.30
C ALA A 125 -4.18 6.32 -1.38
N GLY A 126 -2.86 6.36 -1.14
CA GLY A 126 -1.88 5.57 -1.88
C GLY A 126 -1.74 4.16 -1.29
N ALA A 127 -0.52 3.63 -1.28
CA ALA A 127 -0.19 2.31 -0.71
C ALA A 127 -0.28 2.19 0.84
N ALA A 128 -0.66 3.24 1.57
CA ALA A 128 -0.72 3.22 3.04
C ALA A 128 -2.16 3.00 3.57
N PHE A 129 -2.29 2.20 4.62
CA PHE A 129 -3.57 1.94 5.28
C PHE A 129 -4.08 3.15 6.07
N GLY A 130 -5.39 3.28 6.27
CA GLY A 130 -5.99 4.36 7.09
C GLY A 130 -6.62 5.50 6.29
N THR A 131 -7.22 5.20 5.14
CA THR A 131 -7.83 6.18 4.23
C THR A 131 -9.05 6.91 4.80
N GLY A 132 -9.60 6.42 5.92
CA GLY A 132 -10.87 6.89 6.49
C GLY A 132 -12.09 6.14 5.95
N HIS A 133 -11.94 5.25 4.96
CA HIS A 133 -13.04 4.41 4.45
C HIS A 133 -13.16 3.06 5.17
N HIS A 134 -12.11 2.64 5.88
CA HIS A 134 -12.17 1.46 6.73
C HIS A 134 -12.93 1.76 8.02
N ALA A 135 -13.81 0.84 8.42
CA ALA A 135 -14.66 0.98 9.60
C ALA A 135 -13.85 1.25 10.89
N THR A 136 -12.64 0.71 10.99
CA THR A 136 -11.75 0.91 12.15
C THR A 136 -11.26 2.36 12.24
N THR A 137 -10.79 2.96 11.14
CA THR A 137 -10.35 4.36 11.12
C THR A 137 -11.50 5.32 11.45
N VAL A 138 -12.70 5.08 10.89
CA VAL A 138 -13.91 5.85 11.21
C VAL A 138 -14.25 5.73 12.70
N GLY A 139 -14.20 4.50 13.23
CA GLY A 139 -14.45 4.23 14.64
C GLY A 139 -13.49 5.00 15.56
N CYS A 140 -12.20 5.01 15.25
CA CYS A 140 -11.19 5.77 16.00
C CYS A 140 -11.47 7.28 15.97
N LEU A 141 -11.83 7.85 14.81
CA LEU A 141 -12.17 9.28 14.70
C LEU A 141 -13.44 9.63 15.50
N ILE A 142 -14.46 8.77 15.48
CA ILE A 142 -15.69 8.96 16.28
C ILE A 142 -15.38 8.88 17.78
N ALA A 143 -14.58 7.90 18.20
CA ALA A 143 -14.16 7.75 19.59
C ALA A 143 -13.35 8.97 20.04
N TYR A 144 -12.41 9.44 19.22
CA TYR A 144 -11.61 10.62 19.52
C TYR A 144 -12.46 11.89 19.60
N ASP A 145 -13.43 12.09 18.71
CA ASP A 145 -14.40 13.19 18.80
C ASP A 145 -15.21 13.15 20.11
N ALA A 146 -15.57 11.96 20.58
CA ALA A 146 -16.25 11.79 21.86
C ALA A 146 -15.38 12.18 23.06
N LEU A 147 -14.09 11.81 23.04
CA LEU A 147 -13.13 12.21 24.06
C LEU A 147 -12.89 13.72 24.08
N LEU A 148 -12.76 14.35 22.90
CA LEU A 148 -12.58 15.79 22.76
C LEU A 148 -13.76 16.64 23.27
N ARG A 149 -14.92 16.03 23.58
CA ARG A 149 -16.03 16.72 24.26
C ARG A 149 -15.84 16.80 25.77
N ARG A 150 -14.97 15.96 26.35
CA ARG A 150 -14.79 15.80 27.79
C ARG A 150 -13.50 16.45 28.27
N GLU A 151 -12.45 16.37 27.46
CA GLU A 151 -11.11 16.87 27.82
C GLU A 151 -10.31 17.35 26.61
N ARG A 152 -9.13 17.91 26.88
CA ARG A 152 -8.17 18.34 25.87
C ARG A 152 -6.90 17.49 25.97
N PHE A 153 -6.41 17.06 24.82
CA PHE A 153 -5.17 16.31 24.70
C PHE A 153 -4.08 17.22 24.14
N HIS A 154 -3.05 17.51 24.93
CA HIS A 154 -1.88 18.27 24.54
C HIS A 154 -0.84 17.41 23.81
N ARG A 155 -0.69 16.13 24.17
CA ARG A 155 0.35 15.23 23.65
C ARG A 155 -0.25 13.88 23.25
N VAL A 156 -0.38 13.64 21.95
CA VAL A 156 -1.00 12.43 21.39
C VAL A 156 0.05 11.58 20.66
N LEU A 157 -0.03 10.26 20.86
CA LEU A 157 0.71 9.25 20.12
C LEU A 157 -0.25 8.38 19.31
N ASP A 158 0.06 8.22 18.03
CA ASP A 158 -0.64 7.35 17.09
C ASP A 158 0.30 6.20 16.66
N VAL A 159 -0.03 4.97 17.06
CA VAL A 159 0.79 3.77 16.82
C VAL A 159 0.16 2.93 15.72
N GLY A 160 0.91 2.64 14.66
CA GLY A 160 0.33 2.10 13.43
C GLY A 160 -0.39 3.18 12.63
N THR A 161 0.28 4.32 12.46
CA THR A 161 -0.32 5.57 11.97
C THR A 161 -0.78 5.48 10.51
N GLY A 162 -0.23 4.57 9.70
CA GLY A 162 -0.62 4.40 8.30
C GLY A 162 -0.53 5.71 7.51
N THR A 163 -1.65 6.19 6.99
CA THR A 163 -1.80 7.50 6.30
C THR A 163 -1.57 8.73 7.18
N GLY A 164 -1.42 8.56 8.49
CA GLY A 164 -1.24 9.65 9.46
C GLY A 164 -2.54 10.30 9.94
N ILE A 165 -3.70 9.79 9.55
CA ILE A 165 -4.99 10.46 9.74
C ILE A 165 -5.31 10.82 11.20
N LEU A 166 -5.02 9.96 12.17
CA LEU A 166 -5.34 10.21 13.58
C LEU A 166 -4.36 11.23 14.20
N ALA A 167 -3.06 11.10 13.93
CA ALA A 167 -2.07 12.10 14.34
C ALA A 167 -2.36 13.49 13.75
N ILE A 168 -2.77 13.55 12.48
CA ILE A 168 -3.18 14.79 11.82
C ILE A 168 -4.46 15.33 12.48
N ALA A 169 -5.45 14.48 12.73
CA ALA A 169 -6.68 14.87 13.42
C ALA A 169 -6.39 15.52 14.77
N ALA A 170 -5.49 14.93 15.57
CA ALA A 170 -5.07 15.45 16.86
C ALA A 170 -4.46 16.86 16.79
N ASP A 171 -3.48 17.10 15.89
CA ASP A 171 -2.90 18.43 15.68
C ASP A 171 -3.97 19.43 15.20
N ARG A 172 -4.86 19.01 14.29
CA ARG A 172 -5.95 19.85 13.77
C ARG A 172 -7.03 20.17 14.81
N THR A 173 -7.11 19.42 15.90
CA THR A 173 -8.00 19.69 17.05
C THR A 173 -7.30 20.32 18.25
N GLY A 174 -6.04 20.72 18.11
CA GLY A 174 -5.34 21.57 19.07
C GLY A 174 -4.33 20.87 19.96
N SER A 175 -3.97 19.61 19.67
CA SER A 175 -2.83 18.98 20.36
C SER A 175 -1.53 19.73 20.03
N GLY A 176 -0.77 20.08 21.07
CA GLY A 176 0.52 20.75 20.93
C GLY A 176 1.63 19.83 20.41
N VAL A 177 1.49 18.53 20.67
CA VAL A 177 2.37 17.47 20.19
C VAL A 177 1.51 16.33 19.65
N ALA A 178 1.68 16.01 18.36
CA ALA A 178 1.12 14.81 17.75
C ALA A 178 2.27 14.02 17.10
N VAL A 179 2.43 12.75 17.48
CA VAL A 179 3.45 11.85 16.93
C VAL A 179 2.76 10.62 16.36
N GLY A 180 3.03 10.31 15.08
CA GLY A 180 2.61 9.08 14.44
C GLY A 180 3.79 8.14 14.22
N THR A 181 3.59 6.84 14.41
CA THR A 181 4.62 5.83 14.16
C THR A 181 4.08 4.67 13.35
N ASP A 182 4.92 4.13 12.48
CA ASP A 182 4.64 2.92 11.73
C ASP A 182 5.92 2.07 11.60
N ILE A 183 5.76 0.76 11.41
CA ILE A 183 6.90 -0.12 11.10
C ILE A 183 7.29 -0.01 9.62
N ASP A 184 6.36 0.40 8.77
CA ASP A 184 6.57 0.56 7.34
C ASP A 184 7.02 1.98 6.97
N GLY A 185 8.16 2.07 6.29
CA GLY A 185 8.70 3.31 5.76
C GLY A 185 7.83 3.94 4.67
N VAL A 186 7.03 3.16 3.92
CA VAL A 186 6.08 3.68 2.94
C VAL A 186 4.96 4.45 3.65
N SER A 187 4.31 3.86 4.65
CA SER A 187 3.31 4.51 5.50
C SER A 187 3.81 5.83 6.07
N VAL A 188 5.01 5.85 6.66
CA VAL A 188 5.59 7.08 7.23
C VAL A 188 5.82 8.17 6.18
N ARG A 189 6.19 7.81 4.93
CA ARG A 189 6.30 8.80 3.84
C ARG A 189 4.93 9.38 3.49
N VAL A 190 3.92 8.52 3.30
CA VAL A 190 2.54 8.94 2.99
C VAL A 190 1.97 9.82 4.11
N ALA A 191 2.18 9.46 5.38
CA ALA A 191 1.75 10.26 6.52
C ALA A 191 2.35 11.66 6.53
N ARG A 192 3.64 11.79 6.19
CA ARG A 192 4.31 13.10 6.07
C ARG A 192 3.75 13.92 4.92
N GLU A 193 3.41 13.30 3.80
CA GLU A 193 2.79 13.98 2.66
C GLU A 193 1.38 14.48 3.01
N ASN A 194 0.55 13.62 3.62
CA ASN A 194 -0.77 14.00 4.11
C ASN A 194 -0.68 15.13 5.15
N ALA A 195 0.28 15.09 6.06
CA ALA A 195 0.46 16.17 7.02
C ALA A 195 0.83 17.51 6.35
N LYS A 196 1.70 17.50 5.33
CA LYS A 196 2.00 18.70 4.54
C LYS A 196 0.76 19.26 3.85
N VAL A 197 -0.05 18.40 3.22
CA VAL A 197 -1.29 18.79 2.53
C VAL A 197 -2.30 19.40 3.52
N ASN A 198 -2.38 18.84 4.73
CA ASN A 198 -3.23 19.35 5.81
C ASN A 198 -2.61 20.54 6.57
N ARG A 199 -1.39 20.97 6.25
CA ARG A 199 -0.61 21.94 7.04
C ARG A 199 -0.56 21.57 8.53
N ALA A 200 -0.51 20.27 8.82
CA ALA A 200 -0.42 19.74 10.17
C ALA A 200 1.04 19.63 10.61
N ARG A 201 1.30 19.89 11.89
CA ARG A 201 2.65 19.82 12.49
C ARG A 201 2.98 18.45 13.09
N ALA A 202 2.11 17.47 12.87
CA ALA A 202 2.31 16.10 13.31
C ALA A 202 3.64 15.55 12.79
N ARG A 203 4.37 14.84 13.65
CA ARG A 203 5.69 14.27 13.33
C ARG A 203 5.56 12.77 13.15
N PHE A 204 6.27 12.21 12.17
CA PHE A 204 6.19 10.80 11.85
C PHE A 204 7.56 10.13 11.85
N ALA A 205 7.65 8.94 12.44
CA ALA A 205 8.87 8.15 12.51
C ALA A 205 8.61 6.67 12.20
N VAL A 206 9.60 6.03 11.56
CA VAL A 206 9.60 4.57 11.42
C VAL A 206 10.04 3.99 12.75
N ALA A 207 9.18 3.20 13.40
CA ALA A 207 9.44 2.67 14.73
C ALA A 207 8.75 1.32 14.93
N ALA A 208 9.53 0.34 15.39
CA ALA A 208 9.02 -0.88 15.96
C ALA A 208 8.66 -0.64 17.44
N GLY A 209 7.42 -0.22 17.68
CA GLY A 209 6.89 0.01 19.03
C GLY A 209 7.36 1.29 19.71
N LEU A 210 7.25 1.32 21.04
CA LEU A 210 7.33 2.55 21.86
C LEU A 210 8.76 2.97 22.26
N ALA A 211 9.75 2.10 22.05
CA ALA A 211 11.12 2.34 22.49
C ALA A 211 11.88 3.36 21.63
N HIS A 212 11.34 3.74 20.46
CA HIS A 212 11.99 4.62 19.51
C HIS A 212 12.23 6.03 20.10
N PRO A 213 13.40 6.67 19.89
CA PRO A 213 13.73 7.97 20.49
C PRO A 213 12.71 9.07 20.19
N ALA A 214 12.12 9.08 18.99
CA ALA A 214 11.08 10.05 18.63
C ALA A 214 9.79 9.93 19.45
N VAL A 215 9.50 8.73 19.98
CA VAL A 215 8.36 8.48 20.87
C VAL A 215 8.74 8.86 22.29
N ARG A 216 9.87 8.36 22.79
CA ARG A 216 10.33 8.62 24.17
C ARG A 216 10.59 10.10 24.43
N GLY A 217 11.20 10.81 23.47
CA GLY A 217 11.51 12.24 23.61
C GLY A 217 10.28 13.15 23.65
N ALA A 218 9.11 12.63 23.26
CA ALA A 218 7.85 13.35 23.27
C ALA A 218 6.88 12.87 24.37
N ALA A 219 7.31 11.94 25.23
CA ALA A 219 6.57 11.50 26.42
C ALA A 219 6.64 12.53 27.59
N PRO A 220 5.75 12.45 28.59
CA PRO A 220 4.56 11.60 28.63
C PRO A 220 3.52 12.03 27.59
N TYR A 221 2.67 11.08 27.20
CA TYR A 221 1.48 11.31 26.39
C TYR A 221 0.25 11.31 27.28
N ASP A 222 -0.79 11.99 26.85
CA ASP A 222 -2.08 12.04 27.55
C ASP A 222 -2.89 10.75 27.33
#